data_AF-A0A161VJT3-F1
#
_entry.id   AF-A0A161VJT3-F1
#
_cell.length_a   1.000
_cell.length_b   1.000
_cell.length_c   1.000
_cell.angle_alpha   90.00
_cell.angle_beta   90.00
_cell.angle_gamma   90.00
#
_symmetry.space_group_name_H-M   'P 1'
#
loop_
_entity.id
_entity.type
_entity.pdbx_description
1 polymer ?
#
loop_
_entity_poly.entity_id
_entity_poly.type
_entity_poly.pdbx_seq_one_letter_code
_entity_poly.pdbx_strand_id
1 'polypeptide(L)'
;MAAAEVNRLNDKDGNFQRPVTVLRNLISQEPGSRFPPEKNRYHLYVSYACPWAHRTLIARKMKGLEDIISFSVVHWHLDFETGWRFPTSSEAEVDGENVVPDPLHDDFTLLRQIYFETDPHYSARFSVPVLYDKIQKVIVNNESSEILRMFGTEFDDIIEEKYRNISLYPAALQDQIDRVHAWQYDQINNGVYKCGFATTQDAYDRAVTSLFEALDRAEAHLASSEGPYWFGKEITEVDIRLFVTLVRFDPVYTFHFKCNIRDIRSGYPRLHTWLRNLYWNVPAFKDTTNFLHIKNHYTRSHVNINPPAITAMGPSPHILALEEEVPAVRISKEKRITK
;
A
#
# COMPACT_ATOMS: atom_id res chain seq x y z
N MET A 1 1.89 1.76 27.82
CA MET A 1 0.68 1.10 27.28
C MET A 1 0.88 0.63 25.84
N ALA A 2 1.52 1.39 24.95
CA ALA A 2 1.86 0.94 23.57
C ALA A 2 2.61 -0.42 23.48
N ALA A 3 3.55 -0.71 24.39
CA ALA A 3 4.26 -2.00 24.42
C ALA A 3 3.33 -3.21 24.64
N ALA A 4 2.19 -3.03 25.32
CA ALA A 4 1.24 -4.10 25.59
C ALA A 4 0.37 -4.46 24.37
N GLU A 5 0.22 -3.56 23.40
CA GLU A 5 -0.53 -3.80 22.17
C GLU A 5 0.34 -4.43 21.07
N VAL A 6 1.62 -4.03 21.00
CA VAL A 6 2.62 -4.71 20.15
C VAL A 6 2.77 -6.18 20.59
N ASN A 7 2.79 -6.44 21.90
CA ASN A 7 2.80 -7.83 22.41
C ASN A 7 1.56 -8.66 22.02
N ARG A 8 0.44 -8.06 21.58
CA ARG A 8 -0.73 -8.80 21.06
C ARG A 8 -0.62 -9.17 19.60
N LEU A 9 0.31 -8.56 18.87
CA LEU A 9 0.56 -8.83 17.45
C LEU A 9 1.71 -9.80 17.24
N ASN A 10 2.35 -10.28 18.31
CA ASN A 10 3.43 -11.26 18.23
C ASN A 10 3.02 -12.57 18.90
N ASP A 11 3.44 -13.70 18.34
CA ASP A 11 3.37 -14.97 19.05
C ASP A 11 4.47 -15.08 20.11
N LYS A 12 4.46 -16.17 20.88
CA LYS A 12 5.44 -16.45 21.94
C LYS A 12 6.89 -16.54 21.45
N ASP A 13 7.09 -16.81 20.15
CA ASP A 13 8.41 -16.97 19.53
C ASP A 13 8.89 -15.63 18.91
N GLY A 14 8.08 -14.58 19.04
CA GLY A 14 8.36 -13.22 18.59
C GLY A 14 7.98 -12.93 17.15
N ASN A 15 7.30 -13.84 16.46
CA ASN A 15 6.88 -13.60 15.07
C ASN A 15 5.64 -12.72 15.04
N PHE A 16 5.65 -11.72 14.15
CA PHE A 16 4.49 -10.87 13.89
C PHE A 16 3.34 -11.66 13.23
N GLN A 17 2.16 -11.56 13.82
CA GLN A 17 0.91 -12.15 13.39
C GLN A 17 -0.04 -11.03 12.94
N ARG A 18 -0.33 -10.98 11.63
CA ARG A 18 -1.23 -9.97 11.07
C ARG A 18 -2.69 -10.34 11.39
N PRO A 19 -3.46 -9.46 12.04
CA PRO A 19 -4.89 -9.66 12.20
C PRO A 19 -5.60 -9.66 10.84
N VAL A 20 -6.56 -10.56 10.67
CA VAL A 20 -7.36 -10.69 9.45
C VAL A 20 -8.49 -9.66 9.45
N THR A 21 -8.79 -9.10 8.27
CA THR A 21 -9.91 -8.20 8.00
C THR A 21 -11.23 -8.97 7.95
N VAL A 22 -12.29 -8.41 8.55
CA VAL A 22 -13.55 -9.15 8.79
C VAL A 22 -14.77 -8.60 8.06
N LEU A 23 -14.71 -7.38 7.52
CA LEU A 23 -15.81 -6.79 6.75
C LEU A 23 -15.55 -7.04 5.26
N ARG A 24 -16.29 -7.99 4.67
CA ARG A 24 -15.95 -8.64 3.38
C ARG A 24 -17.12 -8.67 2.38
N ASN A 25 -18.06 -7.74 2.47
CA ASN A 25 -19.11 -7.65 1.45
C ASN A 25 -18.52 -7.17 0.11
N LEU A 26 -19.23 -7.43 -0.97
CA LEU A 26 -18.80 -7.08 -2.32
C LEU A 26 -19.77 -6.11 -2.98
N ILE A 27 -19.22 -5.14 -3.70
CA ILE A 27 -19.92 -4.47 -4.79
C ILE A 27 -20.06 -5.49 -5.92
N SER A 28 -21.24 -5.54 -6.54
CA SER A 28 -21.50 -6.48 -7.63
C SER A 28 -22.45 -5.90 -8.66
N GLN A 29 -22.14 -6.10 -9.94
CA GLN A 29 -23.01 -5.83 -11.09
C GLN A 29 -24.24 -6.76 -11.16
N GLU A 30 -24.24 -7.86 -10.42
CA GLU A 30 -25.32 -8.84 -10.47
C GLU A 30 -26.67 -8.20 -10.09
N PRO A 31 -27.77 -8.50 -10.84
CA PRO A 31 -29.09 -7.97 -10.54
C PRO A 31 -29.52 -8.26 -9.09
N GLY A 32 -29.94 -7.22 -8.37
CA GLY A 32 -30.38 -7.34 -6.98
C GLY A 32 -29.24 -7.37 -5.96
N SER A 33 -27.99 -7.11 -6.37
CA SER A 33 -26.87 -6.89 -5.45
C SER A 33 -27.25 -5.88 -4.36
N ARG A 34 -26.86 -6.17 -3.11
CA ARG A 34 -27.02 -5.23 -1.99
C ARG A 34 -26.21 -3.95 -2.22
N PHE A 35 -25.07 -4.08 -2.91
CA PHE A 35 -24.14 -3.00 -3.21
C PHE A 35 -23.92 -2.94 -4.74
N PRO A 36 -24.84 -2.37 -5.52
CA PRO A 36 -24.67 -2.18 -6.95
C PRO A 36 -23.66 -1.08 -7.28
N PRO A 37 -22.91 -1.15 -8.40
CA PRO A 37 -21.96 -0.13 -8.81
C PRO A 37 -22.68 1.15 -9.26
N GLU A 38 -22.68 2.18 -8.41
CA GLU A 38 -23.40 3.42 -8.64
C GLU A 38 -22.50 4.64 -8.44
N LYS A 39 -22.62 5.62 -9.35
CA LYS A 39 -21.94 6.91 -9.23
C LYS A 39 -22.39 7.62 -7.95
N ASN A 40 -21.44 8.22 -7.23
CA ASN A 40 -21.68 8.99 -6.01
C ASN A 40 -22.24 8.20 -4.81
N ARG A 41 -22.25 6.86 -4.84
CA ARG A 41 -22.70 6.05 -3.69
C ARG A 41 -21.58 5.71 -2.71
N TYR A 42 -20.40 5.37 -3.23
CA TYR A 42 -19.31 4.85 -2.40
C TYR A 42 -18.30 5.92 -2.03
N HIS A 43 -17.69 5.77 -0.86
CA HIS A 43 -16.58 6.58 -0.38
C HIS A 43 -15.45 5.68 0.11
N LEU A 44 -14.21 6.10 -0.10
CA LEU A 44 -13.03 5.37 0.30
C LEU A 44 -12.25 6.14 1.36
N TYR A 45 -12.14 5.60 2.57
CA TYR A 45 -11.23 6.14 3.59
C TYR A 45 -9.87 5.46 3.50
N VAL A 46 -8.80 6.25 3.38
CA VAL A 46 -7.44 5.77 3.15
C VAL A 46 -6.41 6.50 4.00
N SER A 47 -5.18 6.00 4.03
CA SER A 47 -4.00 6.78 4.38
C SER A 47 -2.97 6.64 3.27
N TYR A 48 -2.36 7.74 2.82
CA TYR A 48 -1.25 7.67 1.86
C TYR A 48 -0.06 6.87 2.39
N ALA A 49 0.09 6.76 3.71
CA ALA A 49 1.16 5.99 4.31
C ALA A 49 0.97 4.48 4.16
N CYS A 50 -0.28 4.00 4.21
CA CYS A 50 -0.60 2.58 4.26
C CYS A 50 -0.48 1.92 2.87
N PRO A 51 0.41 0.93 2.68
CA PRO A 51 0.55 0.27 1.37
C PRO A 51 -0.72 -0.48 0.95
N TRP A 52 -1.51 -1.00 1.90
CA TRP A 52 -2.78 -1.68 1.60
C TRP A 52 -3.81 -0.72 1.03
N ALA A 53 -3.96 0.47 1.63
CA ALA A 53 -4.86 1.50 1.13
C ALA A 53 -4.36 2.13 -0.17
N HIS A 54 -3.04 2.21 -0.35
CA HIS A 54 -2.46 2.75 -1.57
C HIS A 54 -2.80 1.91 -2.82
N ARG A 55 -3.00 0.59 -2.68
CA ARG A 55 -3.45 -0.28 -3.78
C ARG A 55 -4.79 0.18 -4.37
N THR A 56 -5.73 0.54 -3.49
CA THR A 56 -7.07 0.93 -3.91
C THR A 56 -7.09 2.31 -4.55
N LEU A 57 -6.19 3.22 -4.13
CA LEU A 57 -5.99 4.51 -4.81
C LEU A 57 -5.41 4.35 -6.21
N ILE A 58 -4.38 3.50 -6.37
CA ILE A 58 -3.80 3.22 -7.69
C ILE A 58 -4.87 2.63 -8.60
N ALA A 59 -5.63 1.63 -8.12
CA ALA A 59 -6.71 1.02 -8.89
C ALA A 59 -7.82 2.01 -9.27
N ARG A 60 -8.25 2.84 -8.31
CA ARG A 60 -9.24 3.91 -8.52
C ARG A 60 -8.84 4.82 -9.69
N LYS A 61 -7.58 5.26 -9.71
CA LYS A 61 -7.05 6.15 -10.75
C LYS A 61 -6.80 5.42 -12.08
N MET A 62 -6.30 4.18 -12.04
CA MET A 62 -6.13 3.36 -13.25
C MET A 62 -7.46 3.08 -13.96
N LYS A 63 -8.56 2.93 -13.20
CA LYS A 63 -9.89 2.59 -13.72
C LYS A 63 -10.80 3.81 -13.92
N GLY A 64 -10.29 5.03 -13.82
CA GLY A 64 -11.07 6.24 -14.09
C GLY A 64 -12.23 6.45 -13.12
N LEU A 65 -12.10 5.97 -11.88
CA LEU A 65 -13.17 5.98 -10.87
C LEU A 65 -13.20 7.29 -10.07
N GLU A 66 -12.43 8.30 -10.47
CA GLU A 66 -12.30 9.53 -9.69
C GLU A 66 -13.63 10.26 -9.45
N ASP A 67 -14.48 10.32 -10.47
CA ASP A 67 -15.80 10.97 -10.42
C ASP A 67 -16.91 10.04 -9.89
N ILE A 68 -16.58 8.78 -9.58
CA ILE A 68 -17.55 7.75 -9.17
C ILE A 68 -17.43 7.47 -7.68
N ILE A 69 -16.19 7.29 -7.21
CA ILE A 69 -15.86 6.96 -5.83
C ILE A 69 -15.05 8.11 -5.26
N SER A 70 -15.62 8.87 -4.33
CA SER A 70 -14.86 9.88 -3.61
C SER A 70 -13.95 9.22 -2.56
N PHE A 71 -12.91 9.93 -2.11
CA PHE A 71 -12.04 9.44 -1.05
C PHE A 71 -11.63 10.54 -0.07
N SER A 72 -11.26 10.16 1.14
CA SER A 72 -10.67 11.04 2.14
C SER A 72 -9.49 10.34 2.81
N VAL A 73 -8.53 11.14 3.26
CA VAL A 73 -7.25 10.68 3.77
C VAL A 73 -7.15 11.01 5.24
N VAL A 74 -7.05 9.97 6.08
CA VAL A 74 -6.78 10.13 7.51
C VAL A 74 -5.38 10.71 7.73
N HIS A 75 -5.18 11.37 8.86
CA HIS A 75 -3.89 11.93 9.23
C HIS A 75 -2.80 10.85 9.25
N TRP A 76 -1.57 11.17 8.82
CA TRP A 76 -0.47 10.19 8.74
C TRP A 76 -0.09 9.61 10.12
N HIS A 77 -0.27 10.40 11.19
CA HIS A 77 -0.01 9.95 12.55
C HIS A 77 -1.11 8.99 13.01
N LEU A 78 -0.75 7.72 13.11
CA LEU A 78 -1.52 6.69 13.80
C LEU A 78 -1.12 6.69 15.28
N ASP A 79 -2.10 6.96 16.14
CA ASP A 79 -1.97 6.73 17.57
C ASP A 79 -2.39 5.28 17.87
N PHE A 80 -1.58 4.54 18.63
CA PHE A 80 -1.88 3.13 18.87
C PHE A 80 -3.12 2.92 19.76
N GLU A 81 -3.43 3.84 20.67
CA GLU A 81 -4.57 3.71 21.58
C GLU A 81 -5.90 4.11 20.92
N THR A 82 -5.89 5.17 20.12
CA THR A 82 -7.10 5.74 19.51
C THR A 82 -7.28 5.35 18.04
N GLY A 83 -6.21 4.94 17.36
CA GLY A 83 -6.23 4.54 15.96
C GLY A 83 -6.08 5.72 14.99
N TRP A 84 -6.56 5.52 13.76
CA TRP A 84 -6.54 6.54 12.73
C TRP A 84 -7.50 7.68 13.08
N ARG A 85 -7.03 8.91 12.90
CA ARG A 85 -7.82 10.12 13.09
C ARG A 85 -7.95 10.93 11.80
N PHE A 86 -9.02 11.69 11.69
CA PHE A 86 -9.13 12.71 10.67
C PHE A 86 -8.28 13.93 11.06
N PRO A 87 -7.62 14.61 10.10
CA PRO A 87 -7.06 15.94 10.31
C PRO A 87 -8.15 16.91 10.80
N THR A 88 -7.80 17.86 11.66
CA THR A 88 -8.71 18.96 11.98
C THR A 88 -8.68 20.03 10.88
N SER A 89 -9.67 20.93 10.83
CA SER A 89 -9.67 22.03 9.86
C SER A 89 -8.46 22.97 10.00
N SER A 90 -7.86 23.07 11.19
CA SER A 90 -6.62 23.82 11.42
C SER A 90 -5.37 23.06 10.98
N GLU A 91 -5.46 21.74 10.82
CA GLU A 91 -4.41 20.87 10.30
C GLU A 91 -4.62 20.51 8.81
N ALA A 92 -5.66 21.03 8.15
CA ALA A 92 -6.01 20.68 6.78
C ALA A 92 -4.92 21.08 5.74
N GLU A 93 -3.86 21.76 6.17
CA GLU A 93 -2.64 22.00 5.39
C GLU A 93 -1.57 20.90 5.52
N VAL A 94 -1.87 19.75 6.15
CA VAL A 94 -1.02 18.57 6.07
C VAL A 94 -0.97 18.09 4.62
N ASP A 95 0.14 18.37 3.95
CA ASP A 95 0.38 18.13 2.51
C ASP A 95 -0.24 16.83 1.96
N GLY A 96 -1.05 16.94 0.91
CA GLY A 96 -1.70 15.82 0.21
C GLY A 96 -3.16 16.09 -0.17
N GLU A 97 -3.59 15.56 -1.31
CA GLU A 97 -4.99 15.66 -1.77
C GLU A 97 -5.94 14.93 -0.81
N ASN A 98 -7.07 15.55 -0.48
CA ASN A 98 -8.14 15.02 0.39
C ASN A 98 -7.68 14.64 1.80
N VAL A 99 -6.62 15.29 2.31
CA VAL A 99 -6.21 15.24 3.73
C VAL A 99 -7.04 16.27 4.51
N VAL A 100 -8.30 15.93 4.73
CA VAL A 100 -9.34 16.83 5.27
C VAL A 100 -10.07 16.18 6.44
N PRO A 101 -10.79 16.95 7.28
CA PRO A 101 -11.81 16.39 8.18
C PRO A 101 -12.75 15.44 7.45
N ASP A 102 -13.38 14.50 8.16
CA ASP A 102 -14.31 13.56 7.52
C ASP A 102 -15.40 14.32 6.75
N PRO A 103 -15.49 14.16 5.41
CA PRO A 103 -16.44 14.92 4.61
C PRO A 103 -17.88 14.39 4.72
N LEU A 104 -18.09 13.25 5.38
CA LEU A 104 -19.40 12.61 5.48
C LEU A 104 -20.08 12.79 6.84
N HIS A 105 -19.31 13.12 7.87
CA HIS A 105 -19.80 13.23 9.25
C HIS A 105 -19.13 14.43 9.94
N ASP A 106 -19.93 15.38 10.41
CA ASP A 106 -19.44 16.64 10.98
C ASP A 106 -18.67 16.44 12.30
N ASP A 107 -19.03 15.41 13.05
CA ASP A 107 -18.62 15.15 14.43
C ASP A 107 -17.70 13.92 14.57
N PHE A 108 -17.31 13.29 13.46
CA PHE A 108 -16.35 12.19 13.48
C PHE A 108 -14.93 12.70 13.38
N THR A 109 -14.12 12.32 14.36
CA THR A 109 -12.70 12.69 14.47
C THR A 109 -11.79 11.47 14.37
N LEU A 110 -12.32 10.27 14.56
CA LEU A 110 -11.59 9.01 14.53
C LEU A 110 -12.24 8.04 13.55
N LEU A 111 -11.43 7.32 12.78
CA LEU A 111 -11.91 6.31 11.82
C LEU A 111 -12.72 5.20 12.50
N ARG A 112 -12.41 4.88 13.77
CA ARG A 112 -13.17 3.88 14.54
C ARG A 112 -14.66 4.21 14.67
N GLN A 113 -15.04 5.48 14.59
CA GLN A 113 -16.45 5.89 14.64
C GLN A 113 -17.22 5.38 13.41
N ILE A 114 -16.59 5.34 12.23
CA ILE A 114 -17.17 4.74 11.01
C ILE A 114 -17.42 3.24 11.19
N TYR A 115 -16.50 2.55 11.87
CA TYR A 115 -16.67 1.13 12.21
C TYR A 115 -17.82 0.90 13.18
N PHE A 116 -17.94 1.73 14.22
CA PHE A 116 -19.04 1.64 15.19
C PHE A 116 -20.40 2.04 14.62
N GLU A 117 -20.43 2.91 13.61
CA GLU A 117 -21.67 3.18 12.85
C GLU A 117 -22.13 1.94 12.08
N THR A 118 -21.19 1.16 11.52
CA THR A 118 -21.50 -0.09 10.84
C THR A 118 -21.91 -1.20 11.80
N ASP A 119 -21.19 -1.34 12.92
CA ASP A 119 -21.45 -2.33 13.96
C ASP A 119 -21.04 -1.76 15.33
N PRO A 120 -21.99 -1.42 16.23
CA PRO A 120 -21.70 -0.91 17.56
C PRO A 120 -20.87 -1.85 18.45
N HIS A 121 -20.81 -3.14 18.12
CA HIS A 121 -20.06 -4.15 18.85
C HIS A 121 -18.77 -4.56 18.13
N TYR A 122 -18.35 -3.81 17.10
CA TYR A 122 -17.13 -4.09 16.36
C TYR A 122 -15.92 -4.13 17.30
N SER A 123 -15.21 -5.26 17.29
CA SER A 123 -14.09 -5.53 18.20
C SER A 123 -12.79 -5.90 17.49
N ALA A 124 -12.83 -6.01 16.16
CA ALA A 124 -11.64 -6.22 15.35
C ALA A 124 -10.85 -4.90 15.15
N ARG A 125 -9.79 -4.95 14.34
CA ARG A 125 -8.91 -3.79 14.12
C ARG A 125 -9.59 -2.71 13.27
N PHE A 126 -9.38 -1.45 13.62
CA PHE A 126 -9.79 -0.28 12.83
C PHE A 126 -8.73 0.06 11.77
N SER A 127 -8.77 -0.62 10.62
CA SER A 127 -7.78 -0.48 9.53
C SER A 127 -8.25 0.43 8.39
N VAL A 128 -7.29 0.90 7.58
CA VAL A 128 -7.52 1.40 6.21
C VAL A 128 -6.96 0.39 5.19
N PRO A 129 -7.52 0.28 3.98
CA PRO A 129 -8.63 1.06 3.44
C PRO A 129 -10.00 0.66 4.01
N VAL A 130 -10.97 1.56 3.90
CA VAL A 130 -12.39 1.29 4.18
C VAL A 130 -13.21 1.74 2.98
N LEU A 131 -13.92 0.81 2.34
CA LEU A 131 -14.92 1.10 1.31
C LEU A 131 -16.28 1.22 1.99
N TYR A 132 -16.84 2.43 1.99
CA TYR A 132 -18.05 2.80 2.72
C TYR A 132 -19.20 3.10 1.76
N ASP A 133 -20.39 2.59 2.04
CA ASP A 133 -21.63 2.91 1.33
C ASP A 133 -22.33 4.09 2.02
N LYS A 134 -22.39 5.23 1.35
CA LYS A 134 -23.00 6.46 1.88
C LYS A 134 -24.51 6.38 2.00
N ILE A 135 -25.17 5.50 1.25
CA ILE A 135 -26.63 5.35 1.28
C ILE A 135 -27.04 4.47 2.46
N GLN A 136 -26.40 3.31 2.60
CA GLN A 136 -26.71 2.39 3.69
C GLN A 136 -25.99 2.73 5.01
N LYS A 137 -25.01 3.63 4.98
CA LYS A 137 -24.16 4.03 6.10
C LYS A 137 -23.45 2.84 6.75
N VAL A 138 -22.86 2.00 5.91
CA VAL A 138 -22.14 0.80 6.33
C VAL A 138 -20.84 0.64 5.56
N ILE A 139 -19.85 0.05 6.20
CA ILE A 139 -18.64 -0.43 5.53
C ILE A 139 -19.01 -1.64 4.67
N VAL A 140 -18.78 -1.52 3.37
CA VAL A 140 -18.88 -2.63 2.42
C VAL A 140 -17.74 -3.61 2.66
N ASN A 141 -16.50 -3.11 2.60
CA ASN A 141 -15.31 -3.94 2.64
C ASN A 141 -14.11 -3.20 3.26
N ASN A 142 -13.27 -3.89 4.02
CA ASN A 142 -12.01 -3.35 4.55
C ASN A 142 -10.77 -4.20 4.18
N GLU A 143 -10.89 -5.09 3.21
CA GLU A 143 -9.83 -5.91 2.63
C GLU A 143 -9.34 -5.30 1.30
N SER A 144 -8.12 -4.78 1.31
CA SER A 144 -7.53 -4.09 0.15
C SER A 144 -7.50 -4.92 -1.13
N SER A 145 -7.31 -6.24 -1.02
CA SER A 145 -7.21 -7.13 -2.17
C SER A 145 -8.55 -7.37 -2.86
N GLU A 146 -9.64 -7.42 -2.09
CA GLU A 146 -11.00 -7.52 -2.64
C GLU A 146 -11.46 -6.19 -3.21
N ILE A 147 -11.17 -5.07 -2.53
CA ILE A 147 -11.46 -3.73 -3.05
C ILE A 147 -10.73 -3.48 -4.38
N LEU A 148 -9.47 -3.89 -4.47
CA LEU A 148 -8.69 -3.83 -5.71
C LEU A 148 -9.40 -4.57 -6.86
N ARG A 149 -9.90 -5.78 -6.61
CA ARG A 149 -10.62 -6.57 -7.62
C ARG A 149 -11.97 -5.94 -7.98
N MET A 150 -12.73 -5.47 -7.00
CA MET A 150 -14.00 -4.77 -7.23
C MET A 150 -13.82 -3.54 -8.11
N PHE A 151 -12.79 -2.73 -7.86
CA PHE A 151 -12.50 -1.56 -8.70
C PHE A 151 -12.02 -1.95 -10.10
N GLY A 152 -11.42 -3.13 -10.24
CA GLY A 152 -10.93 -3.65 -11.51
C GLY A 152 -12.03 -3.96 -12.53
N THR A 153 -13.23 -4.38 -12.08
CA THR A 153 -14.28 -4.90 -12.97
C THR A 153 -15.69 -4.38 -12.67
N GLU A 154 -16.09 -4.22 -11.40
CA GLU A 154 -17.51 -4.02 -11.04
C GLU A 154 -18.08 -2.69 -11.52
N PHE A 155 -17.24 -1.73 -11.91
CA PHE A 155 -17.68 -0.42 -12.41
C PHE A 155 -17.55 -0.28 -13.95
N ASP A 156 -17.18 -1.35 -14.65
CA ASP A 156 -16.87 -1.32 -16.09
C ASP A 156 -18.01 -0.77 -16.96
N ASP A 157 -19.27 -1.02 -16.60
CA ASP A 157 -20.44 -0.59 -17.35
C ASP A 157 -20.66 0.93 -17.32
N ILE A 158 -20.09 1.63 -16.33
CA ILE A 158 -20.34 3.07 -16.10
C ILE A 158 -19.09 3.95 -16.26
N ILE A 159 -17.99 3.41 -16.79
CA ILE A 159 -16.75 4.13 -17.09
C ILE A 159 -16.45 4.18 -18.60
N GLU A 160 -15.56 5.09 -18.99
CA GLU A 160 -15.10 5.19 -20.37
C GLU A 160 -14.36 3.94 -20.85
N GLU A 161 -14.48 3.61 -22.14
CA GLU A 161 -13.88 2.42 -22.76
C GLU A 161 -12.36 2.31 -22.53
N LYS A 162 -11.63 3.42 -22.57
CA LYS A 162 -10.18 3.44 -22.32
C LYS A 162 -9.80 2.90 -20.93
N TYR A 163 -10.65 3.08 -19.93
CA TYR A 163 -10.46 2.57 -18.58
C TYR A 163 -11.02 1.15 -18.41
N ARG A 164 -12.15 0.85 -19.08
CA ARG A 164 -12.71 -0.50 -19.15
C ARG A 164 -11.71 -1.51 -19.71
N ASN A 165 -10.98 -1.14 -20.75
CA ASN A 165 -10.00 -1.99 -21.42
C ASN A 165 -8.75 -2.31 -20.57
N ILE A 166 -8.59 -1.68 -19.41
CA ILE A 166 -7.53 -2.03 -18.45
C ILE A 166 -8.02 -3.20 -17.60
N SER A 167 -7.47 -4.39 -17.86
CA SER A 167 -7.72 -5.59 -17.06
C SER A 167 -6.61 -5.81 -16.03
N LEU A 168 -6.91 -5.58 -14.75
CA LEU A 168 -5.94 -5.81 -13.68
C LEU A 168 -5.81 -7.30 -13.31
N TYR A 169 -6.83 -8.12 -13.62
CA TYR A 169 -6.89 -9.54 -13.29
C TYR A 169 -7.40 -10.38 -14.49
N PRO A 170 -6.69 -10.36 -15.63
CA PRO A 170 -7.17 -10.96 -16.87
C PRO A 170 -7.23 -12.49 -16.76
N ALA A 171 -8.28 -13.09 -17.31
CA ALA A 171 -8.58 -14.53 -17.21
C ALA A 171 -7.37 -15.43 -17.55
N ALA A 172 -6.62 -15.08 -18.59
CA ALA A 172 -5.46 -15.87 -19.04
C ALA A 172 -4.28 -15.90 -18.05
N LEU A 173 -4.22 -14.96 -17.10
CA LEU A 173 -3.13 -14.84 -16.13
C LEU A 173 -3.55 -15.13 -14.68
N GLN A 174 -4.82 -15.39 -14.39
CA GLN A 174 -5.33 -15.53 -13.02
C GLN A 174 -4.53 -16.53 -12.17
N ASP A 175 -4.32 -17.74 -12.68
CA ASP A 175 -3.52 -18.77 -12.02
C ASP A 175 -2.07 -18.32 -11.73
N GLN A 176 -1.47 -17.56 -12.66
CA GLN A 176 -0.12 -17.05 -12.49
C GLN A 176 -0.09 -15.91 -11.46
N ILE A 177 -1.06 -15.01 -11.52
CA ILE A 177 -1.25 -13.91 -10.57
C ILE A 177 -1.41 -14.46 -9.15
N ASP A 178 -2.32 -15.41 -8.94
CA ASP A 178 -2.58 -15.98 -7.62
C ASP A 178 -1.36 -16.72 -7.05
N ARG A 179 -0.64 -17.47 -7.89
CA ARG A 179 0.64 -18.09 -7.49
C ARG A 179 1.68 -17.06 -7.09
N VAL A 180 1.79 -15.96 -7.82
CA VAL A 180 2.74 -14.89 -7.51
C VAL A 180 2.35 -14.16 -6.22
N HIS A 181 1.06 -13.91 -6.04
CA HIS A 181 0.53 -13.23 -4.87
C HIS A 181 0.78 -13.95 -3.58
N ALA A 182 0.67 -15.28 -3.56
CA ALA A 182 0.88 -16.06 -2.35
C ALA A 182 2.25 -15.76 -1.71
N TRP A 183 3.32 -15.81 -2.51
CA TRP A 183 4.67 -15.58 -2.01
C TRP A 183 5.01 -14.10 -1.88
N GLN A 184 4.56 -13.23 -2.80
CA GLN A 184 4.79 -11.78 -2.67
C GLN A 184 4.11 -11.21 -1.43
N TYR A 185 2.88 -11.63 -1.12
CA TYR A 185 2.20 -11.20 0.08
C TYR A 185 2.94 -11.66 1.34
N ASP A 186 3.21 -12.96 1.44
CA ASP A 186 3.76 -13.53 2.67
C ASP A 186 5.21 -13.10 2.94
N GLN A 187 6.04 -13.11 1.90
CA GLN A 187 7.50 -12.93 2.00
C GLN A 187 7.94 -11.49 1.70
N ILE A 188 7.19 -10.69 0.93
CA ILE A 188 7.57 -9.29 0.63
C ILE A 188 6.64 -8.30 1.34
N ASN A 189 5.35 -8.25 0.96
CA ASN A 189 4.43 -7.21 1.44
C ASN A 189 4.22 -7.27 2.95
N ASN A 190 3.99 -8.46 3.48
CA ASN A 190 3.93 -8.71 4.91
C ASN A 190 5.31 -9.01 5.50
N GLY A 191 6.26 -9.51 4.69
CA GLY A 191 7.63 -9.84 5.12
C GLY A 191 8.37 -8.66 5.76
N VAL A 192 8.27 -7.46 5.18
CA VAL A 192 8.87 -6.26 5.79
C VAL A 192 8.28 -5.93 7.17
N TYR A 193 6.98 -6.20 7.38
CA TYR A 193 6.34 -6.05 8.70
C TYR A 193 6.80 -7.13 9.66
N LYS A 194 6.94 -8.39 9.20
CA LYS A 194 7.51 -9.48 10.00
C LYS A 194 8.92 -9.14 10.49
N CYS A 195 9.74 -8.49 9.65
CA CYS A 195 11.06 -8.00 10.06
C CYS A 195 10.94 -6.88 11.11
N GLY A 196 10.18 -5.83 10.80
CA GLY A 196 10.12 -4.63 11.62
C GLY A 196 9.46 -4.79 12.98
N PHE A 197 8.51 -5.73 13.08
CA PHE A 197 7.77 -6.02 14.32
C PHE A 197 8.25 -7.28 15.04
N ALA A 198 9.31 -7.95 14.56
CA ALA A 198 9.90 -9.06 15.31
C ALA A 198 10.40 -8.58 16.68
N THR A 199 10.11 -9.35 17.73
CA THR A 199 10.55 -9.06 19.10
C THR A 199 11.72 -9.91 19.57
N THR A 200 12.16 -10.87 18.76
CA THR A 200 13.32 -11.74 18.99
C THR A 200 14.25 -11.73 17.78
N GLN A 201 15.55 -11.98 18.01
CA GLN A 201 16.55 -12.05 16.93
C GLN A 201 16.20 -13.17 15.94
N ASP A 202 15.85 -14.35 16.42
CA ASP A 202 15.53 -15.49 15.54
C ASP A 202 14.30 -15.24 14.65
N ALA A 203 13.26 -14.56 15.16
CA ALA A 203 12.11 -14.18 14.36
C ALA A 203 12.48 -13.16 13.27
N TYR A 204 13.32 -12.19 13.62
CA TYR A 204 13.86 -11.24 12.66
C TYR A 204 14.71 -11.93 11.59
N ASP A 205 15.66 -12.79 11.99
CA ASP A 205 16.59 -13.47 11.07
C ASP A 205 15.86 -14.35 10.05
N ARG A 206 14.84 -15.09 10.49
CA ARG A 206 13.98 -15.86 9.58
C ARG A 206 13.20 -14.95 8.62
N ALA A 207 12.60 -13.88 9.15
CA ALA A 207 11.79 -12.97 8.35
C ALA A 207 12.62 -12.22 7.30
N VAL A 208 13.79 -11.70 7.69
CA VAL A 208 14.66 -10.94 6.79
C VAL A 208 15.30 -11.86 5.75
N THR A 209 15.69 -13.08 6.12
CA THR A 209 16.21 -14.05 5.14
C THR A 209 15.16 -14.38 4.07
N SER A 210 13.93 -14.74 4.49
CA SER A 210 12.82 -15.04 3.57
C SER A 210 12.45 -13.84 2.68
N LEU A 211 12.50 -12.61 3.22
CA LEU A 211 12.28 -11.39 2.45
C LEU A 211 13.32 -11.22 1.34
N PHE A 212 14.61 -11.36 1.66
CA PHE A 212 15.67 -11.15 0.66
C PHE A 212 15.73 -12.29 -0.37
N GLU A 213 15.44 -13.54 0.01
CA GLU A 213 15.24 -14.64 -0.95
C GLU A 213 14.10 -14.35 -1.93
N ALA A 214 12.98 -13.80 -1.45
CA ALA A 214 11.85 -13.43 -2.28
C ALA A 214 12.16 -12.23 -3.20
N LEU A 215 12.93 -11.24 -2.72
CA LEU A 215 13.41 -10.13 -3.55
C LEU A 215 14.40 -10.61 -4.62
N ASP A 216 15.32 -11.53 -4.30
CA ASP A 216 16.22 -12.16 -5.27
C ASP A 216 15.43 -12.93 -6.34
N ARG A 217 14.35 -13.63 -5.94
CA ARG A 217 13.41 -14.28 -6.88
C ARG A 217 12.69 -13.26 -7.77
N ALA A 218 12.25 -12.14 -7.21
CA ALA A 218 11.57 -11.08 -7.97
C ALA A 218 12.51 -10.42 -8.98
N GLU A 219 13.75 -10.15 -8.59
CA GLU A 219 14.81 -9.64 -9.46
C GLU A 219 15.10 -10.60 -10.61
N ALA A 220 15.26 -11.90 -10.33
CA ALA A 220 15.50 -12.92 -11.34
C ALA A 220 14.32 -13.04 -12.33
N HIS A 221 13.07 -12.95 -11.86
CA HIS A 221 11.88 -12.92 -12.70
C HIS A 221 11.88 -11.71 -13.64
N LEU A 222 12.12 -10.50 -13.12
CA LEU A 222 12.18 -9.30 -13.95
C LEU A 222 13.38 -9.28 -14.91
N ALA A 223 14.44 -10.03 -14.62
CA ALA A 223 15.58 -10.19 -15.51
C ALA A 223 15.26 -11.08 -16.74
N SER A 224 14.34 -12.04 -16.60
CA SER A 224 13.91 -12.94 -17.67
C SER A 224 12.60 -12.54 -18.36
N SER A 225 11.84 -11.61 -17.75
CA SER A 225 10.59 -11.07 -18.32
C SER A 225 10.85 -10.19 -19.56
N GLU A 226 9.91 -10.21 -20.51
CA GLU A 226 9.91 -9.28 -21.65
C GLU A 226 9.65 -7.82 -21.22
N GLY A 227 9.08 -7.63 -20.02
CA GLY A 227 8.81 -6.31 -19.46
C GLY A 227 7.84 -5.44 -20.28
N PRO A 228 7.63 -4.18 -19.88
CA PRO A 228 8.26 -3.51 -18.74
C PRO A 228 7.58 -3.78 -17.38
N TYR A 229 6.50 -4.57 -17.36
CA TYR A 229 5.75 -4.96 -16.16
C TYR A 229 5.94 -6.44 -15.81
N TRP A 230 5.35 -6.88 -14.70
CA TRP A 230 5.58 -8.21 -14.15
C TRP A 230 5.31 -9.34 -15.16
N PHE A 231 4.18 -9.28 -15.88
CA PHE A 231 3.80 -10.26 -16.91
C PHE A 231 3.99 -9.74 -18.35
N GLY A 232 4.91 -8.79 -18.56
CA GLY A 232 5.22 -8.24 -19.88
C GLY A 232 4.61 -6.86 -20.11
N LYS A 233 3.78 -6.72 -21.13
CA LYS A 233 3.37 -5.42 -21.68
C LYS A 233 2.25 -4.72 -20.91
N GLU A 234 1.49 -5.44 -20.11
CA GLU A 234 0.32 -4.91 -19.41
C GLU A 234 0.53 -4.94 -17.89
N ILE A 235 0.00 -3.93 -17.20
CA ILE A 235 -0.01 -3.83 -15.74
C ILE A 235 -1.09 -4.76 -15.20
N THR A 236 -0.75 -5.57 -14.21
CA THR A 236 -1.72 -6.40 -13.47
C THR A 236 -1.78 -6.00 -12.00
N GLU A 237 -2.70 -6.61 -11.23
CA GLU A 237 -2.75 -6.42 -9.78
C GLU A 237 -1.45 -6.85 -9.07
N VAL A 238 -0.63 -7.72 -9.68
CA VAL A 238 0.71 -8.06 -9.16
C VAL A 238 1.59 -6.83 -9.08
N ASP A 239 1.61 -6.02 -10.14
CA ASP A 239 2.47 -4.84 -10.19
C ASP A 239 2.08 -3.82 -9.12
N ILE A 240 0.77 -3.57 -8.98
CA ILE A 240 0.21 -2.68 -7.96
C ILE A 240 0.60 -3.16 -6.56
N ARG A 241 0.43 -4.46 -6.28
CA ARG A 241 0.66 -5.02 -4.95
C ARG A 241 2.12 -5.06 -4.56
N LEU A 242 3.03 -5.29 -5.52
CA LEU A 242 4.47 -5.22 -5.29
C LEU A 242 4.95 -3.77 -5.13
N PHE A 243 4.46 -2.85 -5.98
CA PHE A 243 4.91 -1.47 -6.05
C PHE A 243 4.74 -0.75 -4.72
N VAL A 244 3.57 -0.91 -4.09
CA VAL A 244 3.27 -0.22 -2.83
C VAL A 244 4.24 -0.57 -1.71
N THR A 245 4.86 -1.76 -1.76
CA THR A 245 5.93 -2.15 -0.85
C THR A 245 7.27 -1.58 -1.30
N LEU A 246 7.66 -1.75 -2.57
CA LEU A 246 9.00 -1.35 -3.03
C LEU A 246 9.20 0.17 -3.00
N VAL A 247 8.17 0.97 -3.30
CA VAL A 247 8.25 2.44 -3.22
C VAL A 247 8.49 2.95 -1.79
N ARG A 248 8.21 2.12 -0.77
CA ARG A 248 8.45 2.40 0.66
C ARG A 248 9.73 1.76 1.18
N PHE A 249 10.40 0.93 0.38
CA PHE A 249 11.51 0.10 0.84
C PHE A 249 12.71 0.96 1.26
N ASP A 250 13.29 1.70 0.32
CA ASP A 250 14.44 2.56 0.62
C ASP A 250 14.08 3.70 1.59
N PRO A 251 12.92 4.40 1.44
CA PRO A 251 12.57 5.52 2.31
C PRO A 251 12.14 5.16 3.73
N VAL A 252 11.84 3.90 4.02
CA VAL A 252 11.36 3.45 5.33
C VAL A 252 11.94 2.11 5.73
N TYR A 253 11.66 1.05 4.97
CA TYR A 253 11.84 -0.33 5.46
C TYR A 253 13.30 -0.70 5.70
N THR A 254 14.23 -0.14 4.92
CA THR A 254 15.67 -0.37 5.09
C THR A 254 16.14 -0.08 6.51
N PHE A 255 15.83 1.09 7.06
CA PHE A 255 16.28 1.48 8.40
C PHE A 255 15.22 1.22 9.48
N HIS A 256 13.95 1.56 9.22
CA HIS A 256 12.90 1.49 10.24
C HIS A 256 12.55 0.05 10.58
N PHE A 257 12.43 -0.80 9.56
CA PHE A 257 12.16 -2.23 9.73
C PHE A 257 13.41 -3.10 9.63
N LYS A 258 14.60 -2.47 9.60
CA LYS A 258 15.90 -3.16 9.53
C LYS A 258 16.01 -4.09 8.30
N CYS A 259 15.28 -3.83 7.23
CA CYS A 259 15.36 -4.63 6.00
C CYS A 259 16.59 -4.18 5.18
N ASN A 260 17.81 -4.38 5.71
CA ASN A 260 19.01 -3.68 5.25
C ASN A 260 20.14 -4.59 4.73
N ILE A 261 19.87 -5.84 4.33
CA ILE A 261 20.87 -6.66 3.62
C ILE A 261 21.32 -5.95 2.33
N ARG A 262 20.37 -5.31 1.62
CA ARG A 262 20.61 -4.38 0.51
C ARG A 262 19.38 -3.48 0.31
N ASP A 263 19.56 -2.31 -0.30
CA ASP A 263 18.45 -1.43 -0.73
C ASP A 263 17.99 -1.78 -2.15
N ILE A 264 16.86 -1.23 -2.60
CA ILE A 264 16.34 -1.44 -3.97
C ILE A 264 17.24 -0.72 -4.97
N ARG A 265 17.55 0.56 -4.75
CA ARG A 265 18.26 1.40 -5.74
C ARG A 265 19.66 0.92 -6.11
N SER A 266 20.38 0.29 -5.19
CA SER A 266 21.76 -0.16 -5.37
C SER A 266 21.86 -1.68 -5.46
N GLY A 267 20.95 -2.42 -4.80
CA GLY A 267 21.01 -3.87 -4.69
C GLY A 267 20.26 -4.65 -5.78
N TYR A 268 19.24 -4.05 -6.41
CA TYR A 268 18.34 -4.74 -7.32
C TYR A 268 18.09 -3.96 -8.62
N PRO A 269 18.97 -4.09 -9.63
CA PRO A 269 18.88 -3.30 -10.87
C PRO A 269 17.55 -3.42 -11.63
N ARG A 270 16.96 -4.61 -11.72
CA ARG A 270 15.70 -4.83 -12.43
C ARG A 270 14.51 -4.32 -11.62
N LEU A 271 14.44 -4.61 -10.33
CA LEU A 271 13.40 -4.05 -9.45
C LEU A 271 13.48 -2.52 -9.38
N HIS A 272 14.67 -1.94 -9.32
CA HIS A 272 14.85 -0.49 -9.33
C HIS A 272 14.39 0.16 -10.65
N THR A 273 14.68 -0.49 -11.78
CA THR A 273 14.22 -0.03 -13.10
C THR A 273 12.70 -0.15 -13.22
N TRP A 274 12.14 -1.29 -12.82
CA TRP A 274 10.70 -1.55 -12.83
C TRP A 274 9.94 -0.56 -11.92
N LEU A 275 10.45 -0.31 -10.71
CA LEU A 275 9.87 0.63 -9.74
C LEU A 275 9.82 2.06 -10.30
N ARG A 276 10.92 2.52 -10.90
CA ARG A 276 10.99 3.84 -11.52
C ARG A 276 10.10 3.95 -12.75
N ASN A 277 10.01 2.90 -13.56
CA ASN A 277 9.10 2.88 -14.70
C ASN A 277 7.65 3.09 -14.26
N LEU A 278 7.18 2.34 -13.26
CA LEU A 278 5.84 2.54 -12.71
C LEU A 278 5.67 3.93 -12.10
N TYR A 279 6.61 4.36 -11.25
CA TYR A 279 6.52 5.65 -10.55
C TYR A 279 6.53 6.85 -11.51
N TRP A 280 7.36 6.86 -12.55
CA TRP A 280 7.52 8.03 -13.41
C TRP A 280 6.64 8.03 -14.65
N ASN A 281 6.35 6.86 -15.24
CA ASN A 281 5.63 6.77 -16.52
C ASN A 281 4.12 6.50 -16.36
N VAL A 282 3.65 6.15 -15.16
CA VAL A 282 2.23 5.84 -14.91
C VAL A 282 1.67 6.78 -13.84
N PRO A 283 0.86 7.80 -14.21
CA PRO A 283 0.37 8.82 -13.27
C PRO A 283 -0.34 8.24 -12.03
N ALA A 284 -1.07 7.13 -12.20
CA ALA A 284 -1.76 6.46 -11.10
C ALA A 284 -0.82 6.00 -9.97
N PHE A 285 0.45 5.73 -10.25
CA PHE A 285 1.44 5.31 -9.26
C PHE A 285 2.16 6.52 -8.63
N LYS A 286 2.49 7.53 -9.45
CA LYS A 286 3.15 8.75 -8.98
C LYS A 286 2.26 9.58 -8.08
N ASP A 287 1.08 9.91 -8.58
CA ASP A 287 0.22 10.94 -8.01
C ASP A 287 -0.43 10.50 -6.70
N THR A 288 -0.49 9.18 -6.45
CA THR A 288 -1.00 8.62 -5.20
C THR A 288 0.10 8.34 -4.18
N THR A 289 1.38 8.61 -4.51
CA THR A 289 2.52 8.39 -3.61
C THR A 289 2.91 9.68 -2.88
N ASN A 290 2.56 9.78 -1.60
CA ASN A 290 2.97 10.90 -0.75
C ASN A 290 4.08 10.46 0.25
N PHE A 291 5.32 10.86 -0.02
CA PHE A 291 6.47 10.48 0.81
C PHE A 291 6.48 11.13 2.21
N LEU A 292 5.86 12.30 2.38
CA LEU A 292 5.73 12.95 3.68
C LEU A 292 4.86 12.09 4.60
N HIS A 293 3.68 11.66 4.12
CA HIS A 293 2.79 10.77 4.85
C HIS A 293 3.45 9.42 5.13
N ILE A 294 4.06 8.81 4.11
CA ILE A 294 4.79 7.55 4.23
C ILE A 294 5.83 7.66 5.36
N LYS A 295 6.78 8.56 5.25
CA LYS A 295 7.90 8.60 6.19
C LYS A 295 7.42 8.93 7.60
N ASN A 296 6.61 9.99 7.76
CA ASN A 296 6.15 10.43 9.06
C ASN A 296 5.27 9.39 9.77
N HIS A 297 4.38 8.69 9.05
CA HIS A 297 3.59 7.62 9.65
C HIS A 297 4.49 6.57 10.28
N TYR A 298 5.38 5.96 9.50
CA TYR A 298 6.19 4.85 10.01
C TYR A 298 7.12 5.30 11.14
N THR A 299 7.87 6.39 10.95
CA THR A 299 8.91 6.79 11.90
C THR A 299 8.37 7.47 13.15
N ARG A 300 7.18 8.09 13.09
CA ARG A 300 6.63 8.85 14.23
C ARG A 300 5.48 8.13 14.93
N SER A 301 4.75 7.24 14.26
CA SER A 301 3.72 6.44 14.93
C SER A 301 4.29 5.23 15.65
N HIS A 302 5.28 4.53 15.07
CA HIS A 302 5.88 3.33 15.67
C HIS A 302 6.91 3.67 16.75
N VAL A 303 6.49 4.36 17.81
CA VAL A 303 7.37 4.77 18.94
C VAL A 303 7.99 3.59 19.69
N ASN A 304 7.45 2.39 19.52
CA ASN A 304 8.05 1.15 20.01
C ASN A 304 9.32 0.74 19.22
N ILE A 305 9.40 1.11 17.94
CA ILE A 305 10.56 0.85 17.07
C ILE A 305 11.52 2.05 17.08
N ASN A 306 10.96 3.26 17.06
CA ASN A 306 11.70 4.52 17.01
C ASN A 306 11.22 5.48 18.13
N PRO A 307 11.65 5.28 19.39
CA PRO A 307 11.14 6.04 20.54
C PRO A 307 11.24 7.57 20.43
N PRO A 308 12.31 8.16 19.87
CA PRO A 308 12.39 9.61 19.70
C PRO A 308 11.46 10.19 18.62
N ALA A 309 10.77 9.34 17.84
CA ALA A 309 9.91 9.75 16.73
C ALA A 309 10.61 10.66 15.69
N ILE A 310 11.91 10.45 15.45
CA ILE A 310 12.69 11.21 14.47
C ILE A 310 12.48 10.61 13.08
N THR A 311 12.11 11.44 12.10
CA THR A 311 12.02 11.05 10.69
C THR A 311 13.39 11.26 10.01
N ALA A 312 13.95 10.20 9.45
CA ALA A 312 15.21 10.29 8.70
C ALA A 312 15.03 11.16 7.45
N MET A 313 16.01 12.01 7.14
CA MET A 313 16.00 12.82 5.91
C MET A 313 16.17 11.95 4.65
N GLY A 314 16.98 10.91 4.75
CA GLY A 314 17.31 10.04 3.63
C GLY A 314 16.21 9.04 3.26
N PRO A 315 16.41 8.32 2.15
CA PRO A 315 17.40 8.61 1.12
C PRO A 315 16.95 9.83 0.29
N SER A 316 17.91 10.57 -0.27
CA SER A 316 17.63 11.72 -1.13
C SER A 316 18.23 11.48 -2.53
N PRO A 317 17.42 11.53 -3.61
CA PRO A 317 15.96 11.65 -3.61
C PRO A 317 15.27 10.37 -3.09
N HIS A 318 13.97 10.47 -2.77
CA HIS A 318 13.17 9.31 -2.35
C HIS A 318 13.10 8.24 -3.46
N ILE A 319 12.93 8.67 -4.72
CA ILE A 319 13.01 7.84 -5.92
C ILE A 319 13.93 8.57 -6.91
N LEU A 320 14.92 7.86 -7.47
CA LEU A 320 15.82 8.41 -8.49
C LEU A 320 15.04 8.65 -9.79
N ALA A 321 15.46 9.63 -10.59
CA ALA A 321 14.90 9.83 -11.92
C ALA A 321 15.19 8.62 -12.85
N LEU A 322 14.52 8.54 -13.99
CA LEU A 322 14.62 7.40 -14.92
C LEU A 322 16.05 7.23 -15.48
N GLU A 323 16.69 8.35 -15.77
CA GLU A 323 18.02 8.49 -16.35
C GLU A 323 19.15 8.46 -15.31
N GLU A 324 18.81 8.60 -14.03
CA GLU A 324 19.78 8.61 -12.94
C GLU A 324 20.19 7.20 -12.50
N GLU A 325 21.38 7.09 -11.92
CA GLU A 325 21.89 5.87 -11.32
C GLU A 325 22.61 6.20 -10.02
N VAL A 326 22.75 5.20 -9.14
CA VAL A 326 23.55 5.34 -7.93
C VAL A 326 25.01 5.70 -8.30
N PRO A 327 25.71 6.48 -7.46
CA PRO A 327 27.03 7.03 -7.81
C PRO A 327 28.05 5.98 -8.29
N ALA A 328 28.06 4.78 -7.68
CA ALA A 328 28.97 3.71 -8.05
C ALA A 328 28.77 3.21 -9.50
N VAL A 329 27.51 3.09 -9.94
CA VAL A 329 27.15 2.69 -11.30
C VAL A 329 27.50 3.80 -12.29
N ARG A 330 27.24 5.05 -11.92
CA ARG A 330 27.53 6.23 -12.76
C ARG A 330 29.02 6.32 -13.12
N ILE A 331 29.89 6.21 -12.11
CA ILE A 331 31.35 6.20 -12.29
C ILE A 331 31.81 5.00 -13.14
N SER A 332 31.19 3.82 -12.99
CA SER A 332 31.52 2.64 -13.78
C SER A 332 31.17 2.81 -15.26
N LYS A 333 30.02 3.43 -15.58
CA LYS A 333 29.60 3.73 -16.95
C LYS A 333 30.53 4.75 -17.63
N GLU A 334 30.91 5.82 -16.93
CA GLU A 334 31.84 6.85 -17.44
C GLU A 334 33.21 6.28 -17.83
N LYS A 335 33.76 5.37 -17.01
CA LYS A 335 35.04 4.68 -17.30
C LYS A 335 35.00 3.76 -18.52
N ARG A 336 33.83 3.27 -18.91
CA ARG A 336 33.65 2.44 -20.12
C ARG A 336 33.53 3.27 -21.40
N ILE A 337 33.18 4.55 -21.30
CA ILE A 337 33.07 5.47 -22.44
C ILE A 337 34.42 6.10 -22.79
N THR A 338 35.33 6.19 -21.80
CA THR A 338 36.67 6.80 -21.94
C THR A 338 37.77 5.81 -22.32
N LYS A 339 37.44 4.52 -22.46
CA LYS A 339 38.29 3.45 -23.01
C LYS A 339 37.68 2.98 -24.32
#